data_AF-A0A139CHH6-F1
#
_entry.id   AF-A0A139CHH6-F1
#
_cell.length_a   1.000
_cell.length_b   1.000
_cell.length_c   1.000
_cell.angle_alpha   90.00
_cell.angle_beta   90.00
_cell.angle_gamma   90.00
#
_symmetry.space_group_name_H-M   'P 1'
#
loop_
_entity.id
_entity.type
_entity.pdbx_description
1 polymer ?
#
loop_
_entity_poly.entity_id
_entity_poly.type
_entity_poly.pdbx_seq_one_letter_code
_entity_poly.pdbx_strand_id
1 'polypeptide(L)'
;GIIDKVPNQIMVEGHTDDLPINNSRFPSNWELSTARATNVVRHFIENNGIDPAKLSAAGYAKYKPIKPNTNAKNRSLNRRVDVIVLKKEFGKQGKGKGGNVNE
;
A
#
# COMPACT_ATOMS: atom_id res chain seq x y z
N GLY A 1 -11.93 11.11 -9.55
CA GLY A 1 -11.63 11.66 -8.21
C GLY A 1 -10.43 12.60 -8.25
N ILE A 2 -9.93 13.06 -7.10
CA ILE A 2 -8.73 13.93 -7.01
C ILE A 2 -7.44 13.18 -7.40
N ILE A 3 -7.40 11.87 -7.18
CA ILE A 3 -6.25 10.99 -7.42
C ILE A 3 -6.02 10.76 -8.92
N ASP A 4 -7.09 10.63 -9.72
CA ASP A 4 -6.98 10.37 -11.16
C ASP A 4 -6.34 11.55 -11.92
N LYS A 5 -6.44 12.75 -11.35
CA LYS A 5 -5.94 14.00 -11.95
C LYS A 5 -4.44 14.22 -11.76
N VAL A 6 -3.77 13.45 -10.88
CA VAL A 6 -2.33 13.60 -10.67
C VAL A 6 -1.56 12.60 -11.56
N PRO A 7 -0.46 13.02 -12.23
CA PRO A 7 0.29 12.15 -13.14
C PRO A 7 1.24 11.17 -12.42
N ASN A 8 1.22 11.17 -11.09
CA ASN A 8 2.12 10.46 -10.20
C ASN A 8 1.75 8.98 -10.06
N GLN A 9 2.74 8.18 -9.64
CA GLN A 9 2.50 6.82 -9.13
C GLN A 9 1.80 6.91 -7.78
N ILE A 10 0.93 5.95 -7.49
CA ILE A 10 0.12 5.90 -6.28
C ILE A 10 0.40 4.58 -5.58
N MET A 11 0.82 4.66 -4.33
CA MET A 11 1.02 3.49 -3.48
C MET A 11 -0.03 3.45 -2.39
N VAL A 12 -0.70 2.32 -2.24
CA VAL A 12 -1.66 2.08 -1.17
C VAL A 12 -0.99 1.23 -0.10
N GLU A 13 -0.88 1.75 1.12
CA GLU A 13 -0.25 1.07 2.25
C GLU A 13 -1.30 0.56 3.24
N GLY A 14 -1.28 -0.73 3.58
CA GLY A 14 -2.11 -1.31 4.62
C GLY A 14 -1.35 -1.45 5.94
N HIS A 15 -2.03 -1.17 7.05
CA HIS A 15 -1.45 -1.24 8.40
C HIS A 15 -2.41 -1.91 9.40
N THR A 16 -1.83 -2.55 10.40
CA THR A 16 -2.54 -3.11 11.56
C THR A 16 -2.08 -2.45 12.85
N ASP A 17 -2.77 -2.77 13.95
CA ASP A 17 -2.18 -2.59 15.28
C ASP A 17 -1.26 -3.78 15.63
N ASP A 18 -0.83 -3.84 16.89
CA ASP A 18 0.09 -4.86 17.41
C ASP A 18 -0.56 -6.20 17.77
N LEU A 19 -1.90 -6.29 17.79
CA LEU A 19 -2.60 -7.51 18.16
C LEU A 19 -2.44 -8.54 17.04
N PRO A 20 -2.02 -9.78 17.34
CA PRO A 20 -1.88 -10.80 16.31
C PRO A 20 -3.25 -11.21 15.76
N ILE A 21 -3.36 -11.29 14.44
CA ILE A 21 -4.45 -12.02 13.77
C ILE A 21 -3.94 -13.39 13.35
N ASN A 22 -4.78 -14.41 13.53
CA ASN A 22 -4.57 -15.74 13.00
C ASN A 22 -5.94 -16.40 12.81
N ASN A 23 -6.42 -16.46 11.57
CA ASN A 23 -7.65 -17.16 11.21
C ASN A 23 -7.53 -17.75 9.81
N SER A 24 -8.55 -18.51 9.38
CA SER A 24 -8.58 -19.21 8.09
C SER A 24 -8.38 -18.30 6.87
N ARG A 25 -8.69 -17.00 6.99
CA ARG A 25 -8.56 -16.02 5.91
C ARG A 25 -7.24 -15.27 5.96
N PHE A 26 -6.76 -14.95 7.16
CA PHE A 26 -5.56 -14.15 7.39
C PHE A 26 -4.69 -14.82 8.46
N PRO A 27 -3.65 -15.56 8.06
CA PRO A 27 -2.77 -16.25 8.99
C PRO A 27 -1.87 -15.29 9.80
N SER A 28 -1.62 -14.08 9.30
CA SER A 28 -0.91 -13.03 10.04
C SER A 28 -1.36 -11.61 9.66
N ASN A 29 -0.82 -10.63 10.40
CA ASN A 29 -1.02 -9.21 10.10
C ASN A 29 -0.42 -8.79 8.74
N TRP A 30 0.53 -9.56 8.20
CA TRP A 30 1.05 -9.33 6.85
C TRP A 30 -0.01 -9.57 5.78
N GLU A 31 -0.73 -10.69 5.87
CA GLU A 31 -1.79 -11.00 4.90
C GLU A 31 -2.97 -10.07 5.07
N LEU A 32 -3.38 -9.75 6.31
CA LEU A 32 -4.46 -8.81 6.56
C LEU A 32 -4.15 -7.42 5.98
N SER A 33 -2.97 -6.86 6.29
CA SER A 33 -2.61 -5.52 5.83
C SER A 33 -2.49 -5.44 4.31
N THR A 34 -1.80 -6.41 3.70
CA THR A 34 -1.65 -6.48 2.23
C THR A 34 -3.01 -6.64 1.54
N ALA A 35 -3.87 -7.53 2.03
CA ALA A 35 -5.20 -7.74 1.44
C ALA A 35 -6.07 -6.48 1.49
N ARG A 36 -6.01 -5.70 2.57
CA ARG A 36 -6.74 -4.42 2.66
C ARG A 36 -6.24 -3.41 1.64
N ALA A 37 -4.92 -3.28 1.47
CA ALA A 37 -4.34 -2.41 0.45
C ALA A 37 -4.73 -2.83 -0.97
N THR A 38 -4.63 -4.13 -1.27
CA THR A 38 -5.02 -4.68 -2.58
C THR A 38 -6.51 -4.45 -2.89
N ASN A 39 -7.40 -4.60 -1.91
CA ASN A 39 -8.83 -4.32 -2.11
C ASN A 39 -9.09 -2.85 -2.50
N VAL A 40 -8.35 -1.90 -1.93
CA VAL A 40 -8.47 -0.49 -2.30
C VAL A 40 -7.91 -0.23 -3.70
N VAL A 41 -6.78 -0.83 -4.07
CA VAL A 41 -6.26 -0.78 -5.44
C VAL A 41 -7.28 -1.31 -6.44
N ARG A 42 -7.88 -2.47 -6.16
CA ARG A 42 -8.94 -3.04 -6.99
C ARG A 42 -10.13 -2.11 -7.10
N HIS A 43 -10.57 -1.51 -5.99
CA HIS A 43 -11.66 -0.54 -6.00
C HIS A 43 -11.36 0.65 -6.93
N PHE A 44 -10.14 1.20 -6.89
CA PHE A 44 -9.71 2.29 -7.77
C PHE A 44 -9.69 1.90 -9.25
N ILE A 45 -9.28 0.67 -9.57
CA ILE A 45 -9.31 0.17 -10.96
C ILE A 45 -10.76 -0.03 -11.42
N GLU A 46 -11.54 -0.80 -10.65
CA GLU A 46 -12.87 -1.28 -11.04
C GLU A 46 -13.93 -0.16 -11.02
N ASN A 47 -13.84 0.79 -10.09
CA ASN A 47 -14.88 1.81 -9.89
C ASN A 47 -14.44 3.25 -10.25
N ASN A 48 -13.14 3.52 -10.33
CA ASN A 48 -12.63 4.85 -10.70
C ASN A 48 -11.89 4.88 -12.04
N GLY A 49 -11.62 3.73 -12.65
CA GLY A 49 -10.92 3.65 -13.94
C GLY A 49 -9.47 4.15 -13.88
N ILE A 50 -8.84 4.10 -12.71
CA ILE A 50 -7.42 4.44 -12.59
C ILE A 50 -6.60 3.37 -13.33
N ASP A 51 -5.67 3.83 -14.18
CA ASP A 51 -4.71 2.95 -14.86
C ASP A 51 -3.98 2.05 -13.83
N PRO A 52 -4.12 0.70 -13.93
CA PRO A 52 -3.45 -0.23 -13.04
C PRO A 52 -1.93 -0.04 -12.99
N ALA A 53 -1.29 0.42 -14.08
CA ALA A 53 0.15 0.67 -14.12
C ALA A 53 0.61 1.85 -13.26
N LYS A 54 -0.33 2.63 -12.71
CA LYS A 54 -0.05 3.72 -11.76
C LYS A 54 -0.21 3.31 -10.30
N LEU A 55 -0.66 2.08 -10.03
CA LEU A 55 -1.07 1.64 -8.70
C LEU A 55 -0.16 0.54 -8.18
N SER A 56 0.21 0.64 -6.91
CA SER A 56 0.85 -0.43 -6.16
C SER A 56 0.20 -0.60 -4.78
N ALA A 57 0.31 -1.80 -4.22
CA ALA A 57 -0.15 -2.11 -2.87
C ALA A 57 1.02 -2.64 -2.03
N ALA A 58 1.09 -2.20 -0.78
CA ALA A 58 2.05 -2.68 0.21
C ALA A 58 1.34 -2.93 1.54
N GLY A 59 1.71 -4.01 2.23
CA GLY A 59 1.30 -4.27 3.62
C GLY A 59 2.47 -4.12 4.56
N TYR A 60 2.29 -3.42 5.69
CA TYR A 60 3.34 -3.20 6.69
C TYR A 60 3.05 -3.84 8.05
N ALA A 61 1.96 -4.62 8.15
CA ALA A 61 1.49 -5.19 9.41
C ALA A 61 1.50 -4.11 10.52
N LYS A 62 2.10 -4.44 11.67
CA LYS A 62 2.19 -3.57 12.85
C LYS A 62 3.40 -2.63 12.87
N TYR A 63 4.29 -2.71 11.88
CA TYR A 63 5.65 -2.16 11.97
C TYR A 63 5.76 -0.67 11.57
N LYS A 64 4.66 -0.05 11.12
CA LYS A 64 4.56 1.41 10.88
C LYS A 64 3.39 2.03 11.67
N PRO A 65 3.46 2.06 13.02
CA PRO A 65 2.41 2.68 13.83
C PRO A 65 2.51 4.20 13.75
N ILE A 66 1.36 4.88 13.70
CA ILE A 66 1.26 6.35 13.79
C ILE A 66 0.98 6.83 15.22
N LYS A 67 0.58 5.90 16.10
CA LYS A 67 0.41 6.12 17.54
C LYS A 67 0.94 4.92 18.34
N PRO A 68 1.37 5.12 19.60
CA PRO A 68 1.75 4.01 20.46
C PRO A 68 0.60 3.03 20.69
N ASN A 69 0.82 1.72 20.59
CA ASN A 69 -0.20 0.69 20.80
C ASN A 69 -0.55 0.46 22.30
N THR A 70 -0.72 1.54 23.06
CA THR A 70 -0.94 1.49 24.52
C THR A 70 -2.40 1.41 24.92
N ASN A 71 -3.34 1.80 24.05
CA ASN A 71 -4.77 1.78 24.34
C ASN A 71 -5.59 1.52 23.07
N ALA A 72 -6.88 1.19 23.25
CA ALA A 72 -7.79 0.86 22.14
C ALA A 72 -7.96 1.99 21.13
N LYS A 73 -8.00 3.25 21.59
CA LYS A 73 -8.10 4.44 20.74
C LYS A 73 -6.91 4.54 19.79
N ASN A 74 -5.69 4.40 20.30
CA ASN A 74 -4.47 4.45 19.48
C ASN A 74 -4.37 3.27 18.52
N ARG A 75 -4.69 2.04 18.97
CA ARG A 75 -4.71 0.86 18.09
C ARG A 75 -5.66 1.05 16.91
N SER A 76 -6.84 1.64 17.15
CA SER A 76 -7.78 1.95 16.08
C SER A 76 -7.22 2.90 15.03
N LEU A 77 -6.40 3.88 15.43
CA LEU A 77 -5.73 4.78 14.50
C LEU A 77 -4.65 4.07 13.68
N ASN A 78 -3.99 3.06 14.24
CA ASN A 78 -2.98 2.27 13.53
C ASN A 78 -3.58 1.32 12.48
N ARG A 79 -4.82 0.85 12.67
CA ARG A 79 -5.57 0.01 11.71
C ARG A 79 -6.13 0.84 10.55
N ARG A 80 -5.25 1.27 9.63
CA ARG A 80 -5.58 2.20 8.55
C ARG A 80 -5.09 1.71 7.19
N VAL A 81 -5.55 2.39 6.14
CA VAL A 81 -5.00 2.31 4.79
C VAL A 81 -4.60 3.71 4.37
N ASP A 82 -3.34 3.90 4.01
CA ASP A 82 -2.80 5.18 3.56
C ASP A 82 -2.71 5.17 2.02
N VAL A 83 -3.07 6.27 1.36
CA VAL A 83 -2.93 6.43 -0.10
C VAL A 83 -1.87 7.49 -0.36
N ILE A 84 -0.71 7.05 -0.84
CA ILE A 84 0.48 7.87 -1.01
C ILE A 84 0.64 8.24 -2.48
N VAL A 85 0.70 9.55 -2.76
CA VAL A 85 1.06 10.07 -4.08
C VAL A 85 2.59 10.21 -4.14
N LEU A 86 3.24 9.33 -4.89
CA LEU A 86 4.69 9.31 -5.00
C LEU A 86 5.16 10.48 -5.85
N LYS A 87 6.09 11.30 -5.33
CA LYS A 87 6.71 12.36 -6.13
C LYS A 87 7.38 11.71 -7.33
N LYS A 88 7.18 12.28 -8.52
CA LYS A 88 8.10 12.01 -9.63
C LYS A 88 9.42 12.63 -9.23
N GLU A 89 10.44 11.81 -9.00
CA GLU A 89 11.81 12.31 -8.91
C GLU A 89 12.06 13.10 -10.22
N PHE A 90 12.21 14.42 -10.10
CA PHE A 90 12.57 15.26 -11.23
C PHE A 90 14.04 14.94 -11.57
N GLY A 91 14.22 13.97 -12.45
CA GLY A 91 15.49 13.72 -13.14
C GLY A 91 16.35 12.59 -12.57
N LYS A 92 16.10 11.36 -13.04
CA LYS A 92 17.12 10.54 -13.70
C LYS A 92 16.45 9.69 -14.79
N GLN A 93 16.35 10.23 -16.00
CA GLN A 93 16.40 9.39 -17.20
C GLN A 93 17.79 8.74 -17.25
N GLY A 94 17.97 7.65 -16.51
CA GLY A 94 19.12 6.78 -16.64
C GLY A 94 18.85 5.82 -17.79
N LYS A 95 19.48 6.08 -18.95
CA LYS A 95 19.66 5.08 -20.00
C LYS A 95 20.35 3.85 -19.39
N GLY A 96 19.60 2.78 -19.15
CA GLY A 96 20.15 1.44 -18.91
C GLY A 96 20.06 0.63 -20.20
N LYS A 97 21.10 0.72 -21.04
CA LYS A 97 21.34 -0.28 -22.09
C LYS A 97 21.84 -1.57 -21.42
N GLY A 98 21.27 -2.70 -21.83
CA GLY A 98 21.96 -3.99 -21.93
C GLY A 98 22.02 -4.85 -20.67
N GLY A 99 21.58 -6.10 -20.82
CA GLY A 99 21.83 -7.15 -19.83
C GLY A 99 20.81 -8.28 -19.90
N ASN A 100 20.78 -9.02 -21.01
CA ASN A 100 20.15 -10.33 -21.06
C ASN A 100 20.99 -11.29 -20.21
N VAL A 101 20.41 -11.95 -19.22
CA VAL A 101 20.99 -13.14 -18.59
C VAL A 101 19.86 -14.11 -18.27
N ASN A 102 19.84 -15.18 -19.05
CA ASN A 102 19.17 -16.42 -18.70
C ASN A 102 20.00 -17.10 -17.60
N GLU A 103 19.33 -17.60 -16.57
CA GLU A 103 19.66 -18.88 -15.91
C GLU A 103 18.34 -19.57 -15.56
#